data_AF-A0A1I4RMA0-F1
#
_entry.id   AF-A0A1I4RMA0-F1
#
_cell.length_a   1.000
_cell.length_b   1.000
_cell.length_c   1.000
_cell.angle_alpha   90.00
_cell.angle_beta   90.00
_cell.angle_gamma   90.00
#
_symmetry.space_group_name_H-M   'P 1'
#
loop_
_entity.id
_entity.type
_entity.pdbx_description
1 polymer ?
#
loop_
_entity_poly.entity_id
_entity_poly.type
_entity_poly.pdbx_seq_one_letter_code
_entity_poly.pdbx_strand_id
1 'polypeptide(L)'
;MSGLRTGAVSVLLLFMWGCASGVPQQPGTYTTHYRQEIYQPQRDTEVVERTLWVRSAPKTIVHEVAPLETLWRLSKMYGVSVESIRKANGLRDNTIYVGQKLVIPNARYFKNVIPLYPTNKWRYIILHHTATDIGKATVIHKCHRERGFIYGLGYHFLIDNGTLGKGDGQIEVSPRWIKQQDGAHCKAGGMNHVGIGIALIGDFNDKPPTEAQIRSLLLLLNVLMDYYHIPPSHVMGHGDVPGAQTDCPGKLFPWRTIRLALSSK
;
A
#
# COMPACT_ATOMS: atom_id res chain seq x y z
N MET A 1 -1.86 -45.32 -29.80
CA MET A 1 -2.32 -44.86 -28.47
C MET A 1 -1.20 -44.03 -27.86
N SER A 2 -1.20 -42.73 -28.15
CA SER A 2 -0.21 -41.76 -27.71
C SER A 2 -0.68 -41.12 -26.41
N GLY A 3 0.03 -41.37 -25.31
CA GLY A 3 -0.26 -40.79 -24.00
C GLY A 3 0.29 -39.37 -23.90
N LEU A 4 -0.58 -38.42 -23.59
CA LEU A 4 -0.22 -37.06 -23.20
C LEU A 4 0.57 -37.09 -21.88
N ARG A 5 1.72 -36.41 -21.84
CA ARG A 5 2.33 -35.91 -20.58
C ARG A 5 2.15 -34.41 -20.54
N THR A 6 1.34 -33.95 -19.59
CA THR A 6 1.15 -32.55 -19.23
C THR A 6 2.39 -32.04 -18.49
N GLY A 7 3.02 -31.00 -19.05
CA GLY A 7 4.10 -30.27 -18.38
C GLY A 7 3.54 -29.22 -17.44
N ALA A 8 3.72 -29.41 -16.13
CA ALA A 8 3.57 -28.36 -15.14
C ALA A 8 4.86 -27.53 -15.12
N VAL A 9 4.76 -26.26 -15.53
CA VAL A 9 5.86 -25.29 -15.45
C VAL A 9 6.04 -24.90 -13.98
N SER A 10 7.21 -25.22 -13.44
CA SER A 10 7.63 -24.88 -12.08
C SER A 10 7.93 -23.37 -12.01
N VAL A 11 7.05 -22.59 -11.40
CA VAL A 11 7.28 -21.17 -11.06
C VAL A 11 7.46 -21.08 -9.55
N LEU A 12 8.62 -21.49 -9.05
CA LEU A 12 8.98 -21.32 -7.64
C LEU A 12 10.49 -21.26 -7.45
N LEU A 13 11.21 -20.33 -8.10
CA LEU A 13 12.63 -20.14 -7.81
C LEU A 13 13.16 -18.78 -8.29
N LEU A 14 12.78 -17.70 -7.60
CA LEU A 14 13.50 -16.41 -7.65
C LEU A 14 13.17 -15.51 -6.44
N PHE A 15 13.04 -16.10 -5.25
CA PHE A 15 12.89 -15.38 -3.98
C PHE A 15 14.01 -15.71 -2.99
N MET A 16 15.22 -15.93 -3.48
CA MET A 16 16.39 -16.20 -2.65
C MET A 16 17.51 -15.21 -2.95
N TRP A 17 17.38 -13.99 -2.41
CA TRP A 17 18.46 -13.25 -1.73
C TRP A 17 18.00 -11.81 -1.48
N GLY A 18 18.01 -11.36 -0.22
CA GLY A 18 17.87 -9.94 0.13
C GLY A 18 17.03 -9.61 1.37
N CYS A 19 16.08 -10.48 1.76
CA CYS A 19 15.24 -10.22 2.93
C CYS A 19 15.81 -10.90 4.18
N ALA A 20 16.51 -10.10 5.00
CA ALA A 20 16.81 -10.29 6.42
C ALA A 20 16.59 -11.70 7.04
N SER A 21 17.70 -12.31 7.46
CA SER A 21 17.78 -13.41 8.42
C SER A 21 16.99 -13.10 9.71
N GLY A 22 15.86 -13.79 9.88
CA GLY A 22 15.13 -13.90 11.15
C GLY A 22 14.88 -15.38 11.44
N VAL A 23 15.12 -15.80 12.68
CA VAL A 23 14.95 -17.19 13.15
C VAL A 23 13.48 -17.62 12.95
N PRO A 24 13.20 -18.82 12.39
CA PRO A 24 11.82 -19.30 12.27
C PRO A 24 11.23 -19.57 13.66
N GLN A 25 10.20 -18.83 14.05
CA GLN A 25 9.33 -19.24 15.15
C GLN A 25 8.27 -20.21 14.62
N GLN A 26 7.98 -21.26 15.40
CA GLN A 26 7.07 -22.36 15.06
C GLN A 26 5.67 -21.87 14.63
N PRO A 27 5.02 -22.53 13.65
CA PRO A 27 3.72 -22.11 13.15
C PRO A 27 2.59 -22.41 14.16
N GLY A 28 2.13 -21.38 14.86
CA GLY A 28 0.87 -21.40 15.59
C GLY A 28 -0.35 -21.40 14.64
N THR A 29 -1.48 -21.91 15.11
CA THR A 29 -2.76 -21.90 14.38
C THR A 29 -3.35 -20.48 14.39
N TYR A 30 -3.09 -19.68 13.36
CA TYR A 30 -3.52 -18.28 13.33
C TYR A 30 -4.87 -18.09 12.62
N THR A 31 -5.87 -17.59 13.35
CA THR A 31 -7.20 -17.25 12.83
C THR A 31 -7.16 -16.01 11.92
N THR A 32 -7.94 -16.04 10.82
CA THR A 32 -7.97 -15.01 9.77
C THR A 32 -8.70 -13.71 10.15
N HIS A 33 -9.35 -13.68 11.32
CA HIS A 33 -10.22 -12.58 11.75
C HIS A 33 -9.80 -12.11 13.14
N TYR A 34 -9.18 -10.93 13.22
CA TYR A 34 -8.82 -10.29 14.48
C TYR A 34 -9.40 -8.88 14.57
N ARG A 35 -9.73 -8.47 15.80
CA ARG A 35 -10.26 -7.14 16.11
C ARG A 35 -9.20 -6.08 15.79
N GLN A 36 -9.58 -5.03 15.08
CA GLN A 36 -8.69 -3.89 14.85
C GLN A 36 -8.65 -2.98 16.09
N GLU A 37 -7.47 -2.44 16.41
CA GLU A 37 -7.36 -1.31 17.34
C GLU A 37 -8.14 -0.13 16.73
N ILE A 38 -8.94 0.57 17.55
CA ILE A 38 -9.67 1.76 17.08
C ILE A 38 -8.64 2.87 16.90
N TYR A 39 -8.10 3.00 15.69
CA TYR A 39 -7.17 4.06 15.35
C TYR A 39 -7.94 5.33 14.93
N GLN A 40 -7.93 6.35 15.77
CA GLN A 40 -8.26 7.71 15.35
C GLN A 40 -6.96 8.51 15.21
N PRO A 41 -6.84 9.36 14.17
CA PRO A 41 -5.72 10.29 14.06
C PRO A 41 -5.55 11.07 15.37
N GLN A 42 -4.32 11.24 15.84
CA GLN A 42 -4.03 12.07 17.01
C GLN A 42 -4.36 13.55 16.72
N ARG A 43 -4.52 14.38 17.75
CA ARG A 43 -5.02 15.78 17.63
C ARG A 43 -4.19 16.66 16.70
N ASP A 44 -2.94 16.32 16.51
CA ASP A 44 -1.89 16.99 15.74
C ASP A 44 -1.62 16.33 14.38
N THR A 45 -2.39 15.30 14.01
CA THR A 45 -2.30 14.66 12.69
C THR A 45 -2.98 15.54 11.64
N GLU A 46 -2.23 16.00 10.64
CA GLU A 46 -2.82 16.63 9.46
C GLU A 46 -3.36 15.55 8.53
N VAL A 47 -4.61 15.66 8.10
CA VAL A 47 -5.22 14.70 7.17
C VAL A 47 -5.42 15.36 5.81
N VAL A 48 -4.62 14.92 4.84
CA VAL A 48 -4.77 15.36 3.46
C VAL A 48 -5.77 14.43 2.76
N GLU A 49 -6.99 14.95 2.55
CA GLU A 49 -7.99 14.34 1.68
C GLU A 49 -7.83 14.89 0.26
N ARG A 50 -7.55 14.01 -0.71
CA ARG A 50 -7.45 14.38 -2.12
C ARG A 50 -8.23 13.40 -2.98
N THR A 51 -9.05 13.95 -3.86
CA THR A 51 -9.81 13.18 -4.85
C THR A 51 -8.96 13.05 -6.10
N LEU A 52 -8.84 11.84 -6.66
CA LEU A 52 -8.14 11.70 -7.93
C LEU A 52 -9.07 11.77 -9.14
N TRP A 53 -10.32 11.29 -9.15
CA TRP A 53 -11.19 11.33 -10.36
C TRP A 53 -12.70 11.51 -10.07
N VAL A 54 -13.42 11.83 -11.16
CA VAL A 54 -14.77 12.41 -11.41
C VAL A 54 -15.93 12.00 -10.47
N ARG A 55 -16.85 12.95 -10.24
CA ARG A 55 -18.20 12.72 -9.67
C ARG A 55 -18.93 11.64 -10.48
N SER A 56 -18.94 10.41 -9.98
CA SER A 56 -19.82 9.36 -10.51
C SER A 56 -21.17 9.40 -9.81
N ALA A 57 -22.20 8.84 -10.45
CA ALA A 57 -23.46 8.58 -9.77
C ALA A 57 -23.19 7.75 -8.49
N PRO A 58 -23.86 8.06 -7.37
CA PRO A 58 -23.69 7.29 -6.13
C PRO A 58 -23.93 5.81 -6.41
N LYS A 59 -23.00 4.96 -5.97
CA LYS A 59 -23.11 3.50 -6.11
C LYS A 59 -22.86 2.81 -4.79
N THR A 60 -23.53 1.68 -4.59
CA THR A 60 -23.20 0.78 -3.49
C THR A 60 -22.00 -0.07 -3.88
N ILE A 61 -21.00 -0.15 -3.02
CA ILE A 61 -19.82 -1.00 -3.21
C ILE A 61 -19.67 -1.95 -2.02
N VAL A 62 -18.96 -3.05 -2.23
CA VAL A 62 -18.54 -3.95 -1.16
C VAL A 62 -17.04 -3.77 -0.96
N HIS A 63 -16.64 -3.38 0.25
CA HIS A 63 -15.26 -3.16 0.64
C HIS A 63 -14.80 -4.26 1.59
N GLU A 64 -13.70 -4.96 1.28
CA GLU A 64 -13.06 -5.91 2.19
C GLU A 64 -12.05 -5.19 3.08
N VAL A 65 -12.29 -5.19 4.39
CA VAL A 65 -11.50 -4.45 5.39
C VAL A 65 -10.06 -4.94 5.43
N ALA A 66 -9.13 -4.03 5.13
CA ALA A 66 -7.69 -4.21 5.23
C ALA A 66 -7.18 -3.92 6.66
N PRO A 67 -5.97 -4.40 7.03
CA PRO A 67 -5.36 -4.16 8.34
C PRO A 67 -5.26 -2.68 8.74
N LEU A 68 -5.72 -2.37 9.96
CA LEU A 68 -5.80 -1.02 10.57
C LEU A 68 -6.65 0.01 9.81
N GLU A 69 -7.59 -0.44 8.99
CA GLU A 69 -8.65 0.46 8.55
C GLU A 69 -9.61 0.81 9.68
N THR A 70 -10.36 1.90 9.52
CA THR A 70 -11.40 2.27 10.45
C THR A 70 -12.61 2.77 9.68
N LEU A 71 -13.80 2.66 10.28
CA LEU A 71 -14.99 3.23 9.66
C LEU A 71 -14.83 4.72 9.37
N TRP A 72 -14.11 5.46 10.22
CA TRP A 72 -13.79 6.87 9.96
C TRP A 72 -13.01 7.03 8.65
N ARG A 73 -11.93 6.26 8.44
CA ARG A 73 -11.14 6.38 7.20
C ARG A 73 -11.96 5.97 5.98
N LEU A 74 -12.72 4.88 6.07
CA LEU A 74 -13.61 4.42 4.99
C LEU A 74 -14.70 5.47 4.68
N SER A 75 -15.22 6.15 5.70
CA SER A 75 -16.19 7.24 5.54
C SER A 75 -15.63 8.37 4.67
N LYS A 76 -14.37 8.76 4.92
CA LYS A 76 -13.67 9.79 4.16
C LYS A 76 -13.33 9.34 2.74
N MET A 77 -12.83 8.11 2.62
CA MET A 77 -12.48 7.50 1.34
C MET A 77 -13.66 7.46 0.36
N TYR A 78 -14.85 7.11 0.85
CA TYR A 78 -16.03 6.94 0.00
C TYR A 78 -17.01 8.12 -0.01
N GLY A 79 -16.80 9.12 0.84
CA GLY A 79 -17.71 10.25 0.99
C GLY A 79 -19.07 9.87 1.58
N VAL A 80 -19.07 8.89 2.50
CA VAL A 80 -20.27 8.33 3.14
C VAL A 80 -20.11 8.48 4.65
N SER A 81 -21.17 8.76 5.41
CA SER A 81 -21.03 8.90 6.87
C SER A 81 -20.72 7.57 7.55
N VAL A 82 -19.97 7.60 8.67
CA VAL A 82 -19.74 6.40 9.52
C VAL A 82 -21.07 5.76 9.91
N GLU A 83 -22.06 6.56 10.27
CA GLU A 83 -23.39 6.08 10.65
C GLU A 83 -24.09 5.35 9.50
N SER A 84 -23.99 5.87 8.27
CA SER A 84 -24.54 5.20 7.09
C SER A 84 -23.87 3.85 6.83
N ILE A 85 -22.55 3.77 7.00
CA ILE A 85 -21.81 2.50 6.89
C ILE A 85 -22.28 1.53 7.98
N ARG A 86 -22.39 1.98 9.23
CA ARG A 86 -22.84 1.13 10.34
C ARG A 86 -24.25 0.59 10.12
N LYS A 87 -25.20 1.46 9.76
CA LYS A 87 -26.59 1.06 9.47
C LYS A 87 -26.67 0.05 8.34
N ALA A 88 -25.94 0.27 7.24
CA ALA A 88 -25.93 -0.65 6.10
C ALA A 88 -25.32 -2.03 6.43
N ASN A 89 -24.52 -2.14 7.49
CA ASN A 89 -23.83 -3.37 7.89
C ASN A 89 -24.31 -3.93 9.24
N GLY A 90 -25.36 -3.36 9.85
CA GLY A 90 -25.86 -3.80 11.16
C GLY A 90 -24.84 -3.66 12.31
N LEU A 91 -23.92 -2.70 12.23
CA LEU A 91 -22.83 -2.55 13.23
C LEU A 91 -23.30 -1.76 14.47
N ARG A 92 -23.17 -2.39 15.65
CA ARG A 92 -23.53 -1.79 16.95
C ARG A 92 -22.59 -0.67 17.41
N ASP A 93 -21.36 -0.66 16.91
CA ASP A 93 -20.35 0.35 17.18
C ASP A 93 -19.40 0.48 15.96
N ASN A 94 -18.21 1.05 16.16
CA ASN A 94 -17.22 1.24 15.11
C ASN A 94 -16.26 0.05 14.93
N THR A 95 -16.51 -1.08 15.60
CA THR A 95 -15.65 -2.26 15.54
C THR A 95 -15.81 -2.96 14.20
N ILE A 96 -14.68 -3.15 13.51
CA ILE A 96 -14.58 -3.91 12.27
C ILE A 96 -13.39 -4.88 12.33
N TYR A 97 -13.42 -5.93 11.52
CA TYR A 97 -12.44 -7.00 11.53
C TYR A 97 -11.74 -7.10 10.18
N VAL A 98 -10.45 -7.47 10.19
CA VAL A 98 -9.73 -7.72 8.93
C VAL A 98 -10.44 -8.84 8.13
N GLY A 99 -10.59 -8.60 6.83
CA GLY A 99 -11.29 -9.48 5.90
C GLY A 99 -12.82 -9.37 5.95
N GLN A 100 -13.38 -8.56 6.85
CA GLN A 100 -14.81 -8.30 6.88
C GLN A 100 -15.23 -7.56 5.60
N LYS A 101 -16.30 -8.02 4.95
CA LYS A 101 -16.89 -7.33 3.81
C LYS A 101 -17.93 -6.33 4.33
N LEU A 102 -17.73 -5.04 4.05
CA LEU A 102 -18.63 -3.96 4.39
C LEU A 102 -19.33 -3.43 3.14
N VAL A 103 -20.66 -3.34 3.21
CA VAL A 103 -21.48 -2.63 2.25
C VAL A 103 -21.29 -1.12 2.49
N ILE A 104 -20.80 -0.40 1.51
CA ILE A 104 -20.66 1.06 1.57
C ILE A 104 -21.76 1.67 0.68
N PRO A 105 -22.86 2.16 1.27
CA PRO A 105 -24.00 2.70 0.52
C PRO A 105 -23.67 4.08 -0.04
N ASN A 106 -24.20 4.40 -1.23
CA ASN A 106 -24.10 5.73 -1.83
C ASN A 106 -22.66 6.27 -1.94
N ALA A 107 -21.67 5.42 -2.17
CA ALA A 107 -20.29 5.85 -2.42
C ALA A 107 -20.27 6.73 -3.67
N ARG A 108 -19.89 8.01 -3.50
CA ARG A 108 -19.98 9.02 -4.56
C ARG A 108 -18.68 9.19 -5.32
N TYR A 109 -17.57 8.96 -4.64
CA TYR A 109 -16.23 9.13 -5.16
C TYR A 109 -15.26 8.27 -4.35
N PHE A 110 -14.10 8.02 -4.93
CA PHE A 110 -12.97 7.43 -4.23
C PHE A 110 -11.92 8.52 -3.96
N LYS A 111 -11.62 8.75 -2.68
CA LYS A 111 -10.60 9.70 -2.21
C LYS A 111 -9.43 8.95 -1.62
N ASN A 112 -8.23 9.39 -1.97
CA ASN A 112 -7.04 9.01 -1.24
C ASN A 112 -6.97 9.84 0.04
N VAL A 113 -6.91 9.14 1.18
CA VAL A 113 -6.82 9.71 2.52
C VAL A 113 -5.42 9.45 3.04
N ILE A 114 -4.60 10.51 3.10
CA ILE A 114 -3.19 10.44 3.47
C ILE A 114 -3.04 11.16 4.83
N PRO A 115 -2.94 10.44 5.94
CA PRO A 115 -2.64 11.05 7.23
C PRO A 115 -1.15 11.42 7.29
N LEU A 116 -0.83 12.59 7.81
CA LEU A 116 0.52 13.14 7.97
C LEU A 116 0.79 13.40 9.45
N TYR A 117 1.98 13.01 9.90
CA TYR A 117 2.34 13.02 11.31
C TYR A 117 3.56 13.92 11.49
N PRO A 118 3.56 14.86 12.46
CA PRO A 118 4.72 15.70 12.72
C PRO A 118 5.95 14.86 13.07
N THR A 119 6.98 14.88 12.21
CA THR A 119 8.26 14.23 12.46
C THR A 119 9.33 14.76 11.50
N ASN A 120 10.59 14.73 11.92
CA ASN A 120 11.77 15.03 11.09
C ASN A 120 12.51 13.76 10.63
N LYS A 121 11.97 12.57 10.93
CA LYS A 121 12.57 11.27 10.61
C LYS A 121 12.72 11.04 9.11
N TRP A 122 11.68 11.39 8.36
CA TRP A 122 11.56 11.04 6.95
C TRP A 122 12.34 12.01 6.07
N ARG A 123 13.34 11.50 5.37
CA ARG A 123 14.28 12.30 4.54
C ARG A 123 14.38 11.81 3.10
N TYR A 124 13.89 10.60 2.82
CA TYR A 124 13.92 9.95 1.51
C TYR A 124 12.59 9.30 1.17
N ILE A 125 12.33 9.07 -0.12
CA ILE A 125 11.21 8.24 -0.59
C ILE A 125 11.77 7.18 -1.53
N ILE A 126 11.55 5.91 -1.23
CA ILE A 126 12.01 4.77 -2.01
C ILE A 126 10.82 4.11 -2.70
N LEU A 127 10.86 4.07 -4.03
CA LEU A 127 9.82 3.51 -4.88
C LEU A 127 10.09 2.05 -5.21
N HIS A 128 9.02 1.25 -5.12
CA HIS A 128 9.04 -0.19 -5.35
C HIS A 128 7.92 -0.62 -6.29
N HIS A 129 8.10 -1.78 -6.90
CA HIS A 129 7.01 -2.58 -7.43
C HIS A 129 6.78 -3.82 -6.56
N THR A 130 5.67 -4.53 -6.73
CA THR A 130 5.47 -5.79 -6.01
C THR A 130 6.02 -7.01 -6.75
N ALA A 131 6.42 -6.86 -8.01
CA ALA A 131 6.78 -7.96 -8.91
C ALA A 131 5.66 -9.01 -9.08
N THR A 132 4.41 -8.62 -8.79
CA THR A 132 3.23 -9.46 -8.93
C THR A 132 2.05 -8.61 -9.38
N ASP A 133 1.30 -9.08 -10.38
CA ASP A 133 0.09 -8.40 -10.86
C ASP A 133 -1.12 -8.57 -9.95
N ILE A 134 -1.02 -9.50 -9.01
CA ILE A 134 -2.03 -9.82 -8.00
C ILE A 134 -1.41 -9.52 -6.63
N GLY A 135 -1.82 -8.41 -6.02
CA GLY A 135 -1.38 -8.04 -4.68
C GLY A 135 -2.56 -7.59 -3.87
N LYS A 136 -3.16 -8.48 -3.07
CA LYS A 136 -3.90 -7.99 -1.90
C LYS A 136 -2.86 -7.58 -0.86
N ALA A 137 -3.03 -6.41 -0.23
CA ALA A 137 -2.39 -6.15 1.05
C ALA A 137 -2.58 -7.32 2.03
N THR A 138 -3.73 -8.02 1.99
CA THR A 138 -3.99 -9.20 2.83
C THR A 138 -3.19 -10.46 2.43
N VAL A 139 -2.86 -10.65 1.14
CA VAL A 139 -2.02 -11.78 0.65
C VAL A 139 -0.55 -11.50 0.93
N ILE A 140 -0.12 -10.26 0.71
CA ILE A 140 1.22 -9.79 1.10
C ILE A 140 1.37 -9.88 2.63
N HIS A 141 0.32 -9.57 3.38
CA HIS A 141 0.29 -9.71 4.84
C HIS A 141 0.30 -11.16 5.33
N LYS A 142 -0.20 -12.13 4.55
CA LYS A 142 -0.11 -13.56 4.88
C LYS A 142 1.33 -14.07 4.70
N CYS A 143 1.93 -13.84 3.54
CA CYS A 143 3.31 -14.27 3.21
C CYS A 143 4.38 -13.63 4.12
N HIS A 144 4.19 -12.38 4.55
CA HIS A 144 5.11 -11.71 5.47
C HIS A 144 4.93 -12.12 6.95
N ARG A 145 3.70 -12.47 7.39
CA ARG A 145 3.47 -13.00 8.75
C ARG A 145 4.15 -14.36 8.97
N GLU A 146 4.15 -15.22 7.96
CA GLU A 146 4.85 -16.52 7.98
C GLU A 146 6.38 -16.38 8.12
N ARG A 147 6.93 -15.17 7.89
CA ARG A 147 8.36 -14.83 8.04
C ARG A 147 8.65 -13.98 9.28
N GLY A 148 7.72 -13.89 10.24
CA GLY A 148 7.89 -13.13 11.49
C GLY A 148 7.61 -11.63 11.39
N PHE A 149 7.18 -11.12 10.23
CA PHE A 149 6.72 -9.73 10.11
C PHE A 149 5.27 -9.63 10.56
N ILE A 150 5.09 -9.40 11.85
CA ILE A 150 3.81 -9.32 12.57
C ILE A 150 2.76 -8.36 11.94
N TYR A 151 3.16 -7.44 11.05
CA TYR A 151 2.27 -6.45 10.41
C TYR A 151 2.35 -6.36 8.87
N GLY A 152 2.92 -7.36 8.20
CA GLY A 152 2.47 -7.77 6.87
C GLY A 152 2.80 -6.95 5.61
N LEU A 153 3.29 -5.71 5.69
CA LEU A 153 3.79 -4.94 4.55
C LEU A 153 5.08 -4.21 4.94
N GLY A 154 6.18 -4.44 4.22
CA GLY A 154 7.45 -3.75 4.47
C GLY A 154 7.42 -2.26 4.12
N TYR A 155 6.43 -1.85 3.34
CA TYR A 155 6.22 -0.50 2.84
C TYR A 155 5.34 0.33 3.78
N HIS A 156 5.42 1.65 3.64
CA HIS A 156 4.57 2.62 4.34
C HIS A 156 3.26 2.85 3.58
N PHE A 157 3.34 2.83 2.24
CA PHE A 157 2.19 2.98 1.35
C PHE A 157 2.18 1.91 0.26
N LEU A 158 0.99 1.57 -0.21
CA LEU A 158 0.75 0.72 -1.37
C LEU A 158 -0.20 1.41 -2.35
N ILE A 159 0.05 1.29 -3.65
CA ILE A 159 -0.83 1.83 -4.69
C ILE A 159 -1.35 0.68 -5.57
N ASP A 160 -2.64 0.41 -5.46
CA ASP A 160 -3.32 -0.69 -6.16
C ASP A 160 -3.47 -0.45 -7.67
N ASN A 161 -3.56 -1.54 -8.43
CA ASN A 161 -3.75 -1.57 -9.88
C ASN A 161 -5.21 -1.89 -10.29
N GLY A 162 -6.17 -1.82 -9.36
CA GLY A 162 -7.58 -2.09 -9.62
C GLY A 162 -7.99 -3.56 -9.57
N THR A 163 -7.09 -4.46 -9.18
CA THR A 163 -7.41 -5.88 -9.01
C THR A 163 -8.05 -6.17 -7.66
N LEU A 164 -8.69 -7.33 -7.52
CA LEU A 164 -9.15 -7.89 -6.24
C LEU A 164 -10.15 -7.01 -5.46
N GLY A 165 -10.94 -6.19 -6.17
CA GLY A 165 -11.98 -5.34 -5.59
C GLY A 165 -11.47 -4.01 -5.04
N LYS A 166 -10.20 -3.67 -5.26
CA LYS A 166 -9.62 -2.35 -4.95
C LYS A 166 -9.74 -1.41 -6.15
N GLY A 167 -9.69 -0.11 -5.90
CA GLY A 167 -9.67 0.89 -6.97
C GLY A 167 -8.30 0.96 -7.65
N ASP A 168 -8.26 1.15 -8.97
CA ASP A 168 -6.99 1.46 -9.65
C ASP A 168 -6.48 2.84 -9.20
N GLY A 169 -5.24 2.92 -8.73
CA GLY A 169 -4.67 4.10 -8.06
C GLY A 169 -5.11 4.28 -6.60
N GLN A 170 -5.75 3.30 -5.98
CA GLN A 170 -6.06 3.37 -4.55
C GLN A 170 -4.77 3.37 -3.72
N ILE A 171 -4.60 4.40 -2.87
CA ILE A 171 -3.49 4.49 -1.92
C ILE A 171 -3.92 3.84 -0.60
N GLU A 172 -3.34 2.68 -0.31
CA GLU A 172 -3.41 2.07 1.00
C GLU A 172 -2.29 2.60 1.90
N VAL A 173 -2.63 2.79 3.16
CA VAL A 173 -1.71 3.31 4.19
C VAL A 173 -1.49 2.16 5.13
N SER A 174 -0.25 1.72 5.27
CA SER A 174 0.08 0.55 6.05
C SER A 174 0.08 0.85 7.55
N PRO A 175 -0.06 -0.18 8.40
CA PRO A 175 0.11 -0.04 9.84
C PRO A 175 1.42 0.62 10.27
N ARG A 176 2.48 0.42 9.49
CA ARG A 176 3.81 0.96 9.73
C ARG A 176 3.82 2.48 9.65
N TRP A 177 3.12 3.03 8.66
CA TRP A 177 2.93 4.48 8.56
C TRP A 177 2.11 5.00 9.72
N ILE A 178 0.99 4.36 10.04
CA ILE A 178 0.11 4.77 11.14
C ILE A 178 0.86 4.82 12.48
N LYS A 179 1.72 3.83 12.72
CA LYS A 179 2.53 3.71 13.94
C LYS A 179 3.91 4.38 13.84
N GLN A 180 4.18 5.11 12.76
CA GLN A 180 5.47 5.78 12.47
C GLN A 180 6.71 4.88 12.64
N GLN A 181 6.55 3.59 12.34
CA GLN A 181 7.58 2.56 12.46
C GLN A 181 8.58 2.60 11.31
N ASP A 182 9.77 2.05 11.52
CA ASP A 182 10.77 1.86 10.45
C ASP A 182 10.24 0.97 9.33
N GLY A 183 10.72 1.25 8.12
CA GLY A 183 10.59 0.43 6.92
C GLY A 183 11.11 -1.00 7.10
N ALA A 184 10.60 -1.90 6.27
CA ALA A 184 11.24 -3.19 6.00
C ALA A 184 11.26 -3.44 4.48
N HIS A 185 11.65 -2.42 3.73
CA HIS A 185 11.59 -2.38 2.26
C HIS A 185 12.95 -2.14 1.59
N CYS A 186 13.90 -1.49 2.26
CA CYS A 186 15.22 -1.21 1.71
C CYS A 186 16.27 -1.09 2.82
N LYS A 187 17.09 -2.14 2.99
CA LYS A 187 18.21 -2.11 3.94
C LYS A 187 19.41 -1.31 3.42
N ALA A 188 19.61 -1.31 2.11
CA ALA A 188 20.70 -0.58 1.46
C ALA A 188 20.65 0.90 1.85
N GLY A 189 21.83 1.50 2.08
CA GLY A 189 21.95 2.89 2.53
C GLY A 189 21.24 3.22 3.86
N GLY A 190 20.81 2.24 4.65
CA GLY A 190 20.05 2.48 5.88
C GLY A 190 18.62 3.00 5.65
N MET A 191 18.07 2.85 4.44
CA MET A 191 16.83 3.50 4.02
C MET A 191 15.59 3.08 4.81
N ASN A 192 15.59 1.93 5.49
CA ASN A 192 14.48 1.55 6.38
C ASN A 192 14.26 2.55 7.52
N HIS A 193 15.28 3.27 7.99
CA HIS A 193 15.18 4.16 9.14
C HIS A 193 14.78 5.59 8.77
N VAL A 194 15.06 6.01 7.53
CA VAL A 194 14.92 7.41 7.07
C VAL A 194 14.07 7.55 5.80
N GLY A 195 13.74 6.44 5.15
CA GLY A 195 13.04 6.40 3.87
C GLY A 195 11.58 5.98 4.02
N ILE A 196 10.70 6.71 3.35
CA ILE A 196 9.32 6.31 3.15
C ILE A 196 9.27 5.34 1.98
N GLY A 197 8.74 4.15 2.21
CA GLY A 197 8.60 3.09 1.22
C GLY A 197 7.23 3.12 0.57
N ILE A 198 7.18 3.30 -0.75
CA ILE A 198 5.94 3.29 -1.53
C ILE A 198 6.06 2.17 -2.57
N ALA A 199 5.14 1.20 -2.54
CA ALA A 199 5.08 0.14 -3.55
C ALA A 199 3.85 0.30 -4.44
N LEU A 200 4.01 0.11 -5.75
CA LEU A 200 2.90 -0.01 -6.69
C LEU A 200 2.70 -1.49 -7.01
N ILE A 201 1.44 -1.96 -7.04
CA ILE A 201 1.12 -3.34 -7.42
C ILE A 201 1.40 -3.55 -8.91
N GLY A 202 2.22 -4.56 -9.23
CA GLY A 202 2.54 -4.97 -10.60
C GLY A 202 3.98 -5.45 -10.75
N ASP A 203 4.26 -6.12 -11.88
CA ASP A 203 5.63 -6.36 -12.36
C ASP A 203 6.01 -5.40 -13.48
N PHE A 204 6.67 -4.29 -13.12
CA PHE A 204 7.15 -3.32 -14.09
C PHE A 204 8.46 -3.68 -14.80
N ASN A 205 8.91 -4.93 -14.71
CA ASN A 205 9.78 -5.48 -15.74
C ASN A 205 8.99 -5.94 -16.97
N ASP A 206 7.74 -6.35 -16.80
CA ASP A 206 6.91 -6.86 -17.90
C ASP A 206 6.00 -5.78 -18.50
N LYS A 207 5.31 -5.00 -17.65
CA LYS A 207 4.32 -4.01 -18.07
C LYS A 207 4.47 -2.69 -17.30
N PRO A 208 4.31 -1.50 -17.91
CA PRO A 208 4.35 -0.25 -17.14
C PRO A 208 3.18 -0.14 -16.13
N PRO A 209 3.33 0.66 -15.06
CA PRO A 209 2.22 0.98 -14.15
C PRO A 209 1.04 1.63 -14.87
N THR A 210 -0.17 1.52 -14.31
CA THR A 210 -1.35 2.18 -14.89
C THR A 210 -1.25 3.70 -14.76
N GLU A 211 -1.94 4.44 -15.64
CA GLU A 211 -2.05 5.90 -15.54
C GLU A 211 -2.67 6.35 -14.20
N ALA A 212 -3.61 5.56 -13.64
CA ALA A 212 -4.19 5.86 -12.34
C ALA A 212 -3.17 5.66 -11.20
N GLN A 213 -2.33 4.63 -11.26
CA GLN A 213 -1.22 4.44 -10.33
C GLN A 213 -0.22 5.61 -10.41
N ILE A 214 0.18 6.04 -11.61
CA ILE A 214 1.11 7.15 -11.77
C ILE A 214 0.55 8.46 -11.24
N ARG A 215 -0.72 8.78 -11.53
CA ARG A 215 -1.38 9.97 -10.95
C ARG A 215 -1.42 9.93 -9.42
N SER A 216 -1.66 8.76 -8.86
CA SER A 216 -1.70 8.55 -7.40
C SER A 216 -0.32 8.66 -6.77
N LEU A 217 0.70 8.12 -7.44
CA LEU A 217 2.08 8.26 -7.03
C LEU A 217 2.52 9.72 -7.03
N LEU A 218 2.26 10.46 -8.11
CA LEU A 218 2.62 11.89 -8.18
C LEU A 218 1.89 12.71 -7.11
N LEU A 219 0.61 12.42 -6.85
CA LEU A 219 -0.12 13.03 -5.73
C LEU A 219 0.57 12.76 -4.39
N LEU A 220 0.86 11.49 -4.11
CA LEU A 220 1.46 11.06 -2.85
C LEU A 220 2.86 11.65 -2.66
N LEU A 221 3.69 11.63 -3.70
CA LEU A 221 5.02 12.23 -3.70
C LEU A 221 4.94 13.71 -3.37
N ASN A 222 4.08 14.47 -4.05
CA ASN A 222 3.93 15.90 -3.78
C ASN A 222 3.51 16.16 -2.33
N VAL A 223 2.51 15.44 -1.82
CA VAL A 223 2.04 15.62 -0.44
C VAL A 223 3.14 15.32 0.58
N LEU A 224 3.87 14.21 0.41
CA LEU A 224 4.93 13.82 1.35
C LEU A 224 6.15 14.74 1.25
N MET A 225 6.55 15.11 0.03
CA MET A 225 7.69 15.99 -0.20
C MET A 225 7.44 17.39 0.37
N ASP A 226 6.26 17.95 0.12
CA ASP A 226 5.91 19.28 0.61
C ASP A 226 5.85 19.30 2.15
N TYR A 227 5.24 18.28 2.78
CA TYR A 227 5.10 18.24 4.24
C TYR A 227 6.41 17.93 4.99
N TYR A 228 7.19 16.95 4.51
CA TYR A 228 8.44 16.53 5.15
C TYR A 228 9.69 17.23 4.59
N HIS A 229 9.51 18.20 3.69
CA HIS A 229 10.60 18.94 3.03
C HIS A 229 11.62 18.03 2.33
N ILE A 230 11.14 16.96 1.68
CA ILE A 230 11.99 15.99 0.97
C ILE A 230 12.25 16.53 -0.45
N PRO A 231 13.52 16.78 -0.86
CA PRO A 231 13.80 17.31 -2.18
C PRO A 231 13.57 16.23 -3.27
N PRO A 232 13.27 16.62 -4.52
CA PRO A 232 13.08 15.68 -5.63
C PRO A 232 14.25 14.70 -5.83
N SER A 233 15.48 15.12 -5.52
CA SER A 233 16.69 14.28 -5.58
C SER A 233 16.71 13.14 -4.57
N HIS A 234 15.88 13.18 -3.53
CA HIS A 234 15.76 12.14 -2.51
C HIS A 234 14.60 11.15 -2.77
N VAL A 235 13.92 11.29 -3.90
CA VAL A 235 13.00 10.26 -4.42
C VAL A 235 13.82 9.32 -5.29
N MET A 236 13.86 8.03 -5.00
CA MET A 236 14.72 7.06 -5.71
C MET A 236 14.00 5.72 -5.92
N GLY A 237 14.41 4.94 -6.92
CA GLY A 237 14.03 3.54 -7.02
C GLY A 237 14.81 2.69 -6.05
N HIS A 238 14.28 1.53 -5.67
CA HIS A 238 15.03 0.61 -4.83
C HIS A 238 16.40 0.25 -5.42
N GLY A 239 16.46 -0.06 -6.72
CA GLY A 239 17.69 -0.37 -7.44
C GLY A 239 18.68 0.78 -7.56
N ASP A 240 18.21 2.03 -7.39
CA ASP A 240 19.06 3.22 -7.43
C ASP A 240 19.71 3.53 -6.07
N VAL A 241 19.29 2.85 -4.99
CA VAL A 241 19.87 3.07 -3.66
C VAL A 241 21.28 2.46 -3.63
N PRO A 242 22.32 3.22 -3.20
CA PRO A 242 23.67 2.69 -3.09
C PRO A 242 23.73 1.40 -2.24
N GLY A 243 24.27 0.35 -2.83
CA GLY A 243 24.37 -0.98 -2.21
C GLY A 243 23.13 -1.87 -2.39
N ALA A 244 22.09 -1.41 -3.07
CA ALA A 244 20.99 -2.27 -3.50
C ALA A 244 21.40 -3.08 -4.74
N GLN A 245 20.96 -4.34 -4.79
CA GLN A 245 21.15 -5.24 -5.93
C GLN A 245 19.77 -5.80 -6.30
N THR A 246 19.03 -5.03 -7.08
CA THR A 246 17.65 -5.37 -7.47
C THR A 246 17.23 -4.59 -8.70
N ASP A 247 16.42 -5.21 -9.55
CA ASP A 247 15.80 -4.53 -10.69
C ASP A 247 14.61 -3.65 -10.28
N CYS A 248 14.15 -3.75 -9.03
CA CYS A 248 13.02 -2.98 -8.50
C CYS A 248 13.29 -1.45 -8.59
N PRO A 249 12.35 -0.62 -9.05
CA PRO A 249 10.93 -0.91 -9.31
C PRO A 249 10.63 -1.44 -10.72
N GLY A 250 11.61 -1.88 -11.49
CA GLY A 250 11.44 -2.51 -12.80
C GLY A 250 11.85 -1.59 -13.96
N LYS A 251 12.33 -2.19 -15.05
CA LYS A 251 12.88 -1.48 -16.22
C LYS A 251 11.87 -0.58 -16.96
N LEU A 252 10.57 -0.87 -16.85
CA LEU A 252 9.48 -0.08 -17.46
C LEU A 252 8.88 0.94 -16.49
N PHE A 253 9.47 1.12 -15.30
CA PHE A 253 9.04 2.15 -14.39
C PHE A 253 9.29 3.54 -14.99
N PRO A 254 8.30 4.45 -15.02
CA PRO A 254 8.35 5.66 -15.84
C PRO A 254 9.13 6.80 -15.16
N TRP A 255 10.42 6.58 -14.88
CA TRP A 255 11.28 7.54 -14.21
C TRP A 255 11.34 8.90 -14.91
N ARG A 256 11.41 8.92 -16.25
CA ARG A 256 11.43 10.17 -17.01
C ARG A 256 10.19 11.02 -16.71
N THR A 257 9.00 10.41 -16.76
CA THR A 257 7.72 11.09 -16.48
C THR A 257 7.69 11.61 -15.05
N ILE A 258 8.11 10.79 -14.08
CA ILE A 258 8.14 11.19 -12.66
C ILE A 258 9.12 12.34 -12.43
N ARG A 259 10.34 12.26 -12.95
CA ARG A 259 11.35 13.30 -12.78
C ARG A 259 10.91 14.63 -13.39
N LEU A 260 10.33 14.62 -14.59
CA LEU A 260 9.78 15.83 -15.22
C LEU A 260 8.66 16.44 -14.39
N ALA A 261 7.75 15.61 -13.86
CA ALA A 261 6.67 16.10 -13.01
C ALA A 261 7.18 16.72 -11.70
N LEU A 262 8.26 16.19 -11.12
CA LEU A 262 8.84 16.69 -9.87
C LEU A 262 9.78 17.89 -10.06
N SER A 263 10.40 18.06 -11.24
CA SER A 263 11.30 19.20 -11.55
C SER A 263 10.57 20.45 -12.00
N SER A 264 9.26 20.37 -12.24
CA SER A 264 8.41 21.49 -12.69
C SER A 264 7.87 22.34 -11.53
N LYS A 265 8.39 22.11 -10.32
CA LYS A 265 8.08 22.84 -9.09
C LYS A 265 9.31 23.62 -8.66
#